data_AF-A0A3M0W9C3-F1
#
_entry.id   AF-A0A3M0W9C3-F1
#
_cell.length_a   1.000
_cell.length_b   1.000
_cell.length_c   1.000
_cell.angle_alpha   90.00
_cell.angle_beta   90.00
_cell.angle_gamma   90.00
#
_symmetry.space_group_name_H-M   'P 1'
#
loop_
_entity.id
_entity.type
_entity.pdbx_description
1 polymer ?
#
loop_
_entity_poly.entity_id
_entity_poly.type
_entity_poly.pdbx_seq_one_letter_code
_entity_poly.pdbx_strand_id
1 'polypeptide(L)'
;MSELTYELECRLTPRLARRVAYQVTRALADLHSRGLCHGDITTGNIVFDLFDINHLGEDDIYRLFGRPITGELETESGEPAGPEAPRYIVKGVDFLSCWSNMIKPDIKLIDFDQCFPTSSPPKTLLGTPLDFMAPEIAVGQDPGPASDIWALGCCIFRLRSGQGPFSSPYEVASPSCLVNYIMHTLGEDMPLEWKDTLWDRDGWPTKDRTKGQPLEHGWNGPERSLQDIVYNIWDEPKDRIIHTGRSRPEQYLGRRIEDEHQPLRPCFSEMVWNPRAVKVDNVYLSGYGDDWGELREVLPKIPKHEAALLYDLLSKIFVCDPSKRPRAEEMLSHPWFHLDGL
;
A
#
# COMPACT_ATOMS: atom_id res chain seq x y z
N MET A 1 -10.37 -14.76 7.29
CA MET A 1 -9.92 -14.25 5.98
C MET A 1 -9.52 -15.46 5.14
N SER A 2 -9.97 -15.57 3.90
CA SER A 2 -9.51 -16.66 3.03
C SER A 2 -8.06 -16.40 2.61
N GLU A 3 -7.29 -17.43 2.26
CA GLU A 3 -5.95 -17.23 1.70
C GLU A 3 -5.99 -16.30 0.46
N LEU A 4 -7.09 -16.29 -0.32
CA LEU A 4 -7.40 -15.37 -1.46
C LEU A 4 -7.47 -13.91 -1.07
N THR A 5 -8.03 -13.67 0.11
CA THR A 5 -8.07 -12.36 0.75
C THR A 5 -6.69 -11.92 1.24
N TYR A 6 -5.81 -12.89 1.50
CA TYR A 6 -4.50 -12.69 2.11
C TYR A 6 -3.38 -12.39 1.08
N GLU A 7 -3.44 -12.98 -0.13
CA GLU A 7 -2.36 -12.78 -1.13
C GLU A 7 -2.68 -11.79 -2.26
N LEU A 8 -3.97 -11.52 -2.56
CA LEU A 8 -4.37 -10.68 -3.69
C LEU A 8 -5.42 -9.64 -3.29
N GLU A 9 -4.94 -8.48 -2.87
CA GLU A 9 -5.78 -7.33 -2.58
C GLU A 9 -6.29 -6.62 -3.84
N CYS A 10 -7.46 -5.99 -3.68
CA CYS A 10 -8.00 -5.03 -4.63
C CYS A 10 -6.99 -3.88 -4.78
N ARG A 11 -6.63 -3.54 -6.01
CA ARG A 11 -5.55 -2.56 -6.27
C ARG A 11 -5.78 -1.79 -7.56
N LEU A 12 -4.98 -0.75 -7.77
CA LEU A 12 -5.04 0.03 -8.99
C LEU A 12 -4.62 -0.80 -10.21
N THR A 13 -5.18 -0.46 -11.37
CA THR A 13 -4.66 -0.99 -12.65
C THR A 13 -3.20 -0.54 -12.85
N PRO A 14 -2.36 -1.31 -13.57
CA PRO A 14 -0.93 -1.00 -13.71
C PRO A 14 -0.67 0.42 -14.22
N ARG A 15 -1.45 0.88 -15.21
CA ARG A 15 -1.36 2.22 -15.78
C ARG A 15 -1.70 3.30 -14.75
N LEU A 16 -2.77 3.11 -13.98
CA LEU A 16 -3.16 4.08 -12.96
C LEU A 16 -2.16 4.09 -11.80
N ALA A 17 -1.64 2.92 -11.37
CA ALA A 17 -0.60 2.83 -10.36
C ALA A 17 0.64 3.66 -10.72
N ARG A 18 1.13 3.54 -11.96
CA ARG A 18 2.25 4.36 -12.48
C ARG A 18 1.93 5.85 -12.48
N ARG A 19 0.74 6.23 -12.96
CA ARG A 19 0.29 7.63 -12.98
C ARG A 19 0.19 8.23 -11.58
N VAL A 20 -0.37 7.48 -10.62
CA VAL A 20 -0.48 7.92 -9.22
C VAL A 20 0.91 8.06 -8.61
N ALA A 21 1.76 7.05 -8.76
CA ALA A 21 3.13 7.06 -8.28
C ALA A 21 3.94 8.26 -8.82
N TYR A 22 3.78 8.58 -10.11
CA TYR A 22 4.40 9.77 -10.72
C TYR A 22 3.89 11.07 -10.08
N GLN A 23 2.58 11.22 -9.88
CA GLN A 23 2.00 12.40 -9.26
C GLN A 23 2.47 12.60 -7.81
N VAL A 24 2.56 11.53 -7.03
CA VAL A 24 3.09 11.58 -5.64
C VAL A 24 4.57 11.94 -5.65
N THR A 25 5.36 11.34 -6.54
CA THR A 25 6.78 11.68 -6.72
C THR A 25 6.95 13.16 -7.05
N ARG A 26 6.09 13.72 -7.92
CA ARG A 26 6.10 15.13 -8.28
C ARG A 26 5.73 16.05 -7.11
N ALA A 27 4.72 15.67 -6.33
CA ALA A 27 4.32 16.42 -5.14
C ALA A 27 5.45 16.45 -4.10
N LEU A 28 6.11 15.31 -3.87
CA LEU A 28 7.28 15.22 -3.00
C LEU A 28 8.47 16.04 -3.52
N ALA A 29 8.72 16.04 -4.83
CA ALA A 29 9.77 16.88 -5.42
C ALA A 29 9.52 18.37 -5.17
N ASP A 30 8.29 18.87 -5.35
CA ASP A 30 7.93 20.26 -5.02
C ASP A 30 8.09 20.55 -3.52
N LEU A 31 7.62 19.64 -2.66
CA LEU A 31 7.72 19.79 -1.21
C LEU A 31 9.19 19.87 -0.74
N HIS A 32 10.03 18.92 -1.19
CA HIS A 32 11.45 18.86 -0.87
C HIS A 32 12.21 20.07 -1.40
N SER A 33 11.85 20.59 -2.58
CA SER A 33 12.46 21.81 -3.15
C SER A 33 12.24 23.05 -2.29
N ARG A 34 11.20 23.04 -1.45
CA ARG A 34 10.87 24.11 -0.49
C ARG A 34 11.49 23.90 0.89
N GLY A 35 12.35 22.87 1.03
CA GLY A 35 12.97 22.52 2.31
C GLY A 35 12.00 21.92 3.32
N LEU A 36 10.97 21.23 2.85
CA LEU A 36 9.99 20.53 3.70
C LEU A 36 10.05 19.03 3.45
N CYS A 37 9.90 18.25 4.51
CA CYS A 37 9.60 16.81 4.47
C CYS A 37 8.14 16.60 4.83
N HIS A 38 7.50 15.60 4.22
CA HIS A 38 6.14 15.24 4.59
C HIS A 38 6.10 14.50 5.94
N GLY A 39 7.01 13.54 6.14
CA GLY A 39 7.16 12.82 7.40
C GLY A 39 6.11 11.72 7.66
N ASP A 40 5.17 11.51 6.73
CA ASP A 40 4.14 10.45 6.84
C ASP A 40 3.59 10.03 5.47
N ILE A 41 4.49 9.64 4.57
CA ILE A 41 4.07 9.16 3.25
C ILE A 41 3.52 7.74 3.35
N THR A 42 2.21 7.60 3.12
CA THR A 42 1.52 6.31 3.08
C THR A 42 0.52 6.27 1.93
N THR A 43 0.08 5.07 1.54
CA THR A 43 -1.02 4.93 0.57
C THR A 43 -2.37 5.44 1.11
N GLY A 44 -2.52 5.60 2.44
CA GLY A 44 -3.71 6.20 3.06
C GLY A 44 -3.76 7.72 2.88
N ASN A 45 -2.59 8.36 2.76
CA ASN A 45 -2.46 9.81 2.59
C ASN A 45 -2.45 10.24 1.12
N ILE A 46 -2.61 9.29 0.19
CA ILE A 46 -2.75 9.54 -1.25
C ILE A 46 -4.23 9.34 -1.62
N VAL A 47 -4.95 10.45 -1.81
CA VAL A 47 -6.38 10.41 -2.14
C VAL A 47 -6.64 10.84 -3.57
N PHE A 48 -7.61 10.22 -4.22
CA PHE A 48 -8.06 10.66 -5.54
C PHE A 48 -8.91 11.92 -5.44
N ASP A 49 -8.75 12.81 -6.41
CA ASP A 49 -9.62 13.97 -6.58
C ASP A 49 -10.99 13.53 -7.14
N LEU A 50 -12.01 14.35 -6.92
CA LEU A 50 -13.35 14.10 -7.46
C LEU A 50 -13.61 14.98 -8.68
N PHE A 51 -14.42 14.47 -9.63
CA PHE A 51 -15.07 15.33 -10.62
C PHE A 51 -15.87 16.42 -9.90
N ASP A 52 -15.96 17.60 -10.50
CA ASP A 52 -16.54 18.76 -9.82
C ASP A 52 -17.98 18.46 -9.39
N ILE A 53 -18.20 18.29 -8.09
CA ILE A 53 -19.51 18.05 -7.47
C ILE A 53 -20.11 19.32 -6.88
N ASN A 54 -19.42 20.48 -6.96
CA ASN A 54 -19.87 21.70 -6.29
C ASN A 54 -21.17 22.26 -6.87
N HIS A 55 -21.54 21.83 -8.07
CA HIS A 55 -22.79 22.22 -8.73
C HIS A 55 -23.97 21.30 -8.38
N LEU A 56 -23.73 20.18 -7.68
CA LEU A 56 -24.77 19.20 -7.35
C LEU A 56 -25.54 19.64 -6.10
N GLY A 57 -26.88 19.56 -6.18
CA GLY A 57 -27.74 19.75 -5.01
C GLY A 57 -27.80 18.48 -4.15
N GLU A 58 -28.36 18.61 -2.95
CA GLU A 58 -28.52 17.49 -2.00
C GLU A 58 -29.29 16.29 -2.61
N ASP A 59 -30.37 16.58 -3.36
CA ASP A 59 -31.15 15.55 -4.06
C ASP A 59 -30.32 14.82 -5.14
N ASP A 60 -29.37 15.49 -5.79
CA ASP A 60 -28.50 14.85 -6.77
C ASP A 60 -27.49 13.92 -6.09
N ILE A 61 -26.94 14.33 -4.95
CA ILE A 61 -26.08 13.47 -4.10
C ILE A 61 -26.84 12.23 -3.65
N TYR A 62 -28.10 12.37 -3.24
CA TYR A 62 -28.94 11.22 -2.87
C TYR A 62 -29.28 10.30 -4.04
N ARG A 63 -29.41 10.83 -5.26
CA ARG A 63 -29.56 9.99 -6.46
C ARG A 63 -28.28 9.21 -6.77
N LEU A 64 -27.11 9.78 -6.49
CA LEU A 64 -25.82 9.16 -6.79
C LEU A 64 -25.42 8.09 -5.76
N PHE A 65 -25.65 8.34 -4.46
CA PHE A 65 -25.13 7.50 -3.36
C PHE A 65 -26.22 6.92 -2.46
N GLY A 66 -27.48 7.28 -2.67
CA GLY A 66 -28.58 6.97 -1.76
C GLY A 66 -28.67 7.94 -0.59
N ARG A 67 -29.67 7.74 0.26
CA ARG A 67 -29.82 8.52 1.51
C ARG A 67 -28.79 8.05 2.54
N PRO A 68 -28.30 8.95 3.42
CA PRO A 68 -27.35 8.60 4.47
C PRO A 68 -27.89 7.47 5.33
N ILE A 69 -27.05 6.46 5.55
CA ILE A 69 -27.35 5.37 6.48
C ILE A 69 -26.77 5.78 7.83
N THR A 70 -27.64 5.91 8.82
CA THR A 70 -27.28 6.32 10.17
C THR A 70 -27.34 5.16 11.15
N GLY A 71 -26.48 5.19 12.16
CA GLY A 71 -26.50 4.27 13.30
C GLY A 71 -26.53 5.02 14.62
N GLU A 72 -26.88 4.33 15.70
CA GLU A 72 -26.77 4.88 17.06
C GLU A 72 -25.30 5.06 17.44
N LEU A 73 -25.01 6.12 18.21
CA LEU A 73 -23.68 6.30 18.79
C LEU A 73 -23.59 5.49 20.09
N GLU A 74 -22.82 4.42 20.06
CA GLU A 74 -22.51 3.62 21.24
C GLU A 74 -21.15 4.05 21.80
N THR A 75 -21.08 4.26 23.12
CA THR A 75 -19.80 4.47 23.81
C THR A 75 -19.23 3.14 24.25
N GLU A 76 -17.90 3.04 24.35
CA GLU A 76 -17.23 1.83 24.83
C GLU A 76 -17.70 1.45 26.25
N SER A 77 -18.05 2.43 27.09
CA SER A 77 -18.56 2.19 28.44
C SER A 77 -20.04 1.80 28.49
N GLY A 78 -20.78 1.92 27.38
CA GLY A 78 -22.23 1.72 27.32
C GLY A 78 -23.08 2.87 27.92
N GLU A 79 -22.42 3.91 28.44
CA GLU A 79 -23.09 5.09 28.98
C GLU A 79 -23.49 6.08 27.86
N PRO A 80 -24.59 6.84 27.98
CA PRO A 80 -24.97 7.83 26.98
C PRO A 80 -23.88 8.86 26.76
N ALA A 81 -23.57 9.15 25.49
CA ALA A 81 -22.61 10.17 25.15
C ALA A 81 -23.10 11.56 25.63
N GLY A 82 -22.16 12.41 26.07
CA GLY A 82 -22.46 13.76 26.53
C GLY A 82 -23.03 14.66 25.43
N PRO A 83 -23.51 15.88 25.77
CA PRO A 83 -24.16 16.79 24.82
C PRO A 83 -23.26 17.25 23.66
N GLU A 84 -21.94 17.16 23.83
CA GLU A 84 -20.94 17.51 22.82
C GLU A 84 -20.74 16.41 21.77
N ALA A 85 -21.25 15.20 22.01
CA ALA A 85 -21.07 14.08 21.09
C ALA A 85 -22.09 14.12 19.94
N PRO A 86 -21.73 13.60 18.75
CA PRO A 86 -22.69 13.41 17.67
C PRO A 86 -23.89 12.58 18.12
N ARG A 87 -25.10 12.96 17.71
CA ARG A 87 -26.32 12.23 18.08
C ARG A 87 -26.45 10.87 17.40
N TYR A 88 -25.77 10.70 16.28
CA TYR A 88 -25.76 9.50 15.46
C TYR A 88 -24.46 9.45 14.68
N ILE A 89 -24.08 8.24 14.28
CA ILE A 89 -22.98 8.01 13.33
C ILE A 89 -23.55 7.87 11.92
N VAL A 90 -22.75 8.21 10.92
CA VAL A 90 -23.12 8.08 9.51
C VAL A 90 -22.15 7.13 8.85
N LYS A 91 -22.67 6.13 8.13
CA LYS A 91 -21.84 5.23 7.33
C LYS A 91 -21.15 6.02 6.21
N GLY A 92 -19.85 5.79 6.03
CA GLY A 92 -19.09 6.36 4.93
C GLY A 92 -19.68 6.02 3.55
N VAL A 93 -19.58 6.96 2.62
CA VAL A 93 -20.07 6.79 1.24
C VAL A 93 -19.20 5.81 0.48
N ASP A 94 -19.82 4.82 -0.16
CA ASP A 94 -19.15 3.91 -1.08
C ASP A 94 -19.15 4.48 -2.50
N PHE A 95 -18.05 5.11 -2.88
CA PHE A 95 -17.88 5.70 -4.21
C PHE A 95 -17.83 4.66 -5.34
N LEU A 96 -17.40 3.42 -5.06
CA LEU A 96 -17.26 2.38 -6.07
C LEU A 96 -18.60 1.74 -6.47
N SER A 97 -19.61 1.88 -5.61
CA SER A 97 -20.99 1.45 -5.91
C SER A 97 -21.73 2.35 -6.91
N CYS A 98 -21.25 3.59 -7.11
CA CYS A 98 -21.91 4.61 -7.93
C CYS A 98 -21.91 4.25 -9.42
N TRP A 99 -23.01 4.56 -10.12
CA TRP A 99 -23.13 4.36 -11.57
C TRP A 99 -22.38 5.40 -12.41
N SER A 100 -22.06 6.54 -11.80
CA SER A 100 -21.39 7.66 -12.45
C SER A 100 -19.91 7.65 -12.10
N ASN A 101 -19.04 7.94 -13.07
CA ASN A 101 -17.60 8.10 -12.80
C ASN A 101 -17.36 9.42 -12.05
N MET A 102 -17.17 9.35 -10.74
CA MET A 102 -16.96 10.51 -9.86
C MET A 102 -15.49 10.69 -9.45
N ILE A 103 -14.64 9.69 -9.67
CA ILE A 103 -13.25 9.69 -9.22
C ILE A 103 -12.35 10.07 -10.39
N LYS A 104 -11.54 11.12 -10.22
CA LYS A 104 -10.51 11.48 -11.19
C LYS A 104 -9.29 10.58 -11.01
N PRO A 105 -8.50 10.37 -12.08
CA PRO A 105 -7.18 9.74 -11.97
C PRO A 105 -6.11 10.66 -11.37
N ASP A 106 -6.47 11.91 -11.03
CA ASP A 106 -5.60 12.87 -10.37
C ASP A 106 -5.64 12.68 -8.85
N ILE A 107 -4.50 12.88 -8.19
CA ILE A 107 -4.39 12.69 -6.74
C ILE A 107 -4.09 13.98 -6.01
N LYS A 108 -4.39 13.97 -4.72
CA LYS A 108 -3.93 14.95 -3.73
C LYS A 108 -3.20 14.18 -2.63
N LEU A 109 -2.06 14.72 -2.24
CA LEU A 109 -1.37 14.30 -1.02
C LEU A 109 -2.00 15.09 0.14
N ILE A 110 -2.37 14.39 1.20
CA ILE A 110 -3.02 14.96 2.38
C ILE A 110 -2.24 14.64 3.65
N ASP A 111 -2.71 15.17 4.77
CA ASP A 111 -2.17 14.91 6.11
C ASP A 111 -0.72 15.38 6.32
N PHE A 112 -0.57 16.69 6.47
CA PHE A 112 0.72 17.34 6.71
C PHE A 112 1.01 17.53 8.21
N ASP A 113 0.30 16.83 9.10
CA ASP A 113 0.45 17.03 10.55
C ASP A 113 1.84 16.60 11.07
N GLN A 114 2.51 15.70 10.34
CA GLN A 114 3.89 15.27 10.60
C GLN A 114 4.93 16.02 9.74
N CYS A 115 4.53 17.05 9.00
CA CYS A 115 5.41 17.82 8.12
C CYS A 115 6.43 18.64 8.93
N PHE A 116 7.69 18.65 8.49
CA PHE A 116 8.75 19.39 9.17
C PHE A 116 9.75 20.03 8.19
N PRO A 117 10.39 21.16 8.57
CA PRO A 117 11.49 21.72 7.80
C PRO A 117 12.71 20.81 7.81
N THR A 118 13.35 20.61 6.66
CA THR A 118 14.57 19.80 6.54
C THR A 118 15.72 20.30 7.42
N SER A 119 15.71 21.59 7.76
CA SER A 119 16.70 22.23 8.64
C SER A 119 16.46 21.96 10.13
N SER A 120 15.31 21.39 10.50
CA SER A 120 14.92 21.14 11.89
C SER A 120 14.12 19.84 12.01
N PRO A 121 14.75 18.68 11.75
CA PRO A 121 14.07 17.40 11.84
C PRO A 121 13.61 17.11 13.28
N PRO A 122 12.46 16.46 13.45
CA PRO A 122 11.96 16.05 14.75
C PRO A 122 12.88 14.97 15.34
N LYS A 123 13.07 15.05 16.66
CA LYS A 123 13.89 14.08 17.43
C LYS A 123 13.08 12.94 18.03
N THR A 124 11.76 13.09 18.02
CA THR A 124 10.81 12.04 18.40
C THR A 124 10.44 11.25 17.17
N LEU A 125 10.22 9.95 17.34
CA LEU A 125 9.72 9.11 16.26
C LEU A 125 8.40 9.67 15.72
N LEU A 126 8.31 9.77 14.41
CA LEU A 126 7.08 10.15 13.71
C LEU A 126 6.09 8.98 13.73
N GLY A 127 4.80 9.28 13.65
CA GLY A 127 3.71 8.30 13.67
C GLY A 127 3.59 7.41 12.43
N THR A 128 4.58 7.42 11.53
CA THR A 128 4.57 6.64 10.30
C THR A 128 4.39 5.15 10.60
N PRO A 129 3.42 4.46 9.97
CA PRO A 129 3.25 3.03 10.17
C PRO A 129 4.53 2.26 9.83
N LEU A 130 4.83 1.20 10.60
CA LEU A 130 6.07 0.42 10.48
C LEU A 130 6.33 -0.06 9.03
N ASP A 131 5.29 -0.41 8.29
CA ASP A 131 5.36 -0.84 6.89
C ASP A 131 5.98 0.19 5.92
N PHE A 132 5.99 1.47 6.28
CA PHE A 132 6.54 2.57 5.48
C PHE A 132 7.80 3.17 6.12
N MET A 133 8.15 2.75 7.33
CA MET A 133 9.26 3.31 8.09
C MET A 133 10.59 3.00 7.40
N ALA A 134 11.43 4.03 7.26
CA ALA A 134 12.76 3.90 6.68
C ALA A 134 13.75 3.28 7.69
N PRO A 135 14.76 2.52 7.25
CA PRO A 135 15.65 1.79 8.15
C PRO A 135 16.46 2.72 9.07
N GLU A 136 16.84 3.92 8.61
CA GLU A 136 17.50 4.92 9.44
C GLU A 136 16.63 5.33 10.64
N ILE A 137 15.32 5.41 10.46
CA ILE A 137 14.35 5.74 11.51
C ILE A 137 14.19 4.57 12.46
N ALA A 138 14.10 3.36 11.91
CA ALA A 138 13.99 2.14 12.69
C ALA A 138 15.19 1.95 13.65
N VAL A 139 16.39 2.36 13.24
CA VAL A 139 17.60 2.34 14.08
C VAL A 139 17.77 3.60 14.94
N GLY A 140 16.81 4.53 14.91
CA GLY A 140 16.76 5.71 15.78
C GLY A 140 17.57 6.92 15.30
N GLN A 141 17.86 7.03 14.00
CA GLN A 141 18.36 8.26 13.38
C GLN A 141 17.21 9.23 13.08
N ASP A 142 17.58 10.49 12.85
CA ASP A 142 16.63 11.57 12.54
C ASP A 142 16.06 11.42 11.12
N PRO A 143 14.78 11.74 10.89
CA PRO A 143 14.16 11.71 9.57
C PRO A 143 14.60 12.86 8.68
N GLY A 144 14.47 12.63 7.37
CA GLY A 144 14.76 13.64 6.36
C GLY A 144 14.10 13.31 5.02
N PRO A 145 14.45 14.05 3.94
CA PRO A 145 13.86 13.82 2.62
C PRO A 145 14.04 12.37 2.15
N ALA A 146 15.18 11.75 2.44
CA ALA A 146 15.46 10.36 2.09
C ALA A 146 14.50 9.36 2.75
N SER A 147 13.93 9.68 3.91
CA SER A 147 12.93 8.86 4.59
C SER A 147 11.58 8.92 3.88
N ASP A 148 11.17 10.11 3.36
CA ASP A 148 10.01 10.23 2.46
C ASP A 148 10.22 9.43 1.17
N ILE A 149 11.44 9.41 0.62
CA ILE A 149 11.76 8.64 -0.59
C ILE A 149 11.61 7.13 -0.35
N TRP A 150 12.04 6.64 0.81
CA TRP A 150 11.83 5.25 1.20
C TRP A 150 10.34 4.90 1.29
N ALA A 151 9.58 5.71 2.01
CA ALA A 151 8.14 5.55 2.17
C ALA A 151 7.38 5.64 0.83
N LEU A 152 7.83 6.51 -0.09
CA LEU A 152 7.39 6.55 -1.48
C LEU A 152 7.66 5.23 -2.20
N GLY A 153 8.84 4.61 -2.02
CA GLY A 153 9.15 3.28 -2.56
C GLY A 153 8.16 2.22 -2.08
N CYS A 154 7.84 2.22 -0.78
CA CYS A 154 6.80 1.36 -0.21
C CYS A 154 5.43 1.60 -0.85
N CYS A 155 5.05 2.88 -1.06
CA CYS A 155 3.82 3.24 -1.75
C CYS A 155 3.81 2.75 -3.21
N ILE A 156 4.89 2.97 -3.96
CA ILE A 156 5.03 2.53 -5.37
C ILE A 156 4.80 1.02 -5.48
N PHE A 157 5.47 0.24 -4.63
CA PHE A 157 5.31 -1.20 -4.62
C PHE A 157 3.87 -1.58 -4.26
N ARG A 158 3.30 -1.02 -3.19
CA ARG A 158 1.93 -1.31 -2.73
C ARG A 158 0.86 -0.94 -3.75
N LEU A 159 0.98 0.20 -4.42
CA LEU A 159 0.08 0.61 -5.49
C LEU A 159 0.06 -0.40 -6.65
N ARG A 160 1.20 -1.05 -6.94
CA ARG A 160 1.34 -1.97 -8.07
C ARG A 160 1.06 -3.43 -7.71
N SER A 161 1.43 -3.87 -6.51
CA SER A 161 1.33 -5.26 -6.04
C SER A 161 0.10 -5.52 -5.18
N GLY A 162 -0.46 -4.47 -4.55
CA GLY A 162 -1.48 -4.57 -3.52
C GLY A 162 -0.93 -4.92 -2.13
N GLN A 163 0.39 -5.05 -1.95
CA GLN A 163 1.03 -5.47 -0.69
C GLN A 163 2.26 -4.61 -0.38
N GLY A 164 2.71 -4.57 0.89
CA GLY A 164 3.97 -3.91 1.24
C GLY A 164 5.21 -4.71 0.82
N PRO A 165 6.36 -4.06 0.57
CA PRO A 165 7.60 -4.76 0.23
C PRO A 165 8.24 -5.45 1.44
N PHE A 166 7.99 -4.96 2.65
CA PHE A 166 8.56 -5.46 3.91
C PHE A 166 7.50 -5.98 4.89
N SER A 167 6.30 -6.29 4.41
CA SER A 167 5.19 -6.78 5.22
C SER A 167 5.15 -8.32 5.29
N SER A 168 4.74 -8.84 6.45
CA SER A 168 4.51 -10.27 6.71
C SER A 168 3.05 -10.54 7.02
N PRO A 169 2.56 -11.77 6.80
CA PRO A 169 1.26 -12.24 7.31
C PRO A 169 1.01 -12.03 8.79
N TYR A 170 2.09 -11.93 9.55
CA TYR A 170 2.07 -11.97 11.01
C TYR A 170 2.34 -10.60 11.65
N GLU A 171 2.16 -9.51 10.88
CA GLU A 171 2.43 -8.11 11.22
C GLU A 171 3.91 -7.83 11.59
N VAL A 172 4.43 -6.70 11.10
CA VAL A 172 5.70 -6.18 11.59
C VAL A 172 5.44 -5.56 12.96
N ALA A 173 5.74 -6.29 14.03
CA ALA A 173 5.37 -5.90 15.38
C ALA A 173 6.28 -4.81 15.99
N SER A 174 7.48 -4.59 15.43
CA SER A 174 8.46 -3.65 15.97
C SER A 174 9.48 -3.18 14.91
N PRO A 175 10.21 -2.09 15.18
CA PRO A 175 11.34 -1.65 14.35
C PRO A 175 12.44 -2.70 14.17
N SER A 176 12.79 -3.48 15.21
CA SER A 176 13.79 -4.55 15.09
C SER A 176 13.34 -5.64 14.12
N CYS A 177 12.05 -6.02 14.18
CA CYS A 177 11.46 -6.93 13.20
C CYS A 177 11.54 -6.36 11.80
N LEU A 178 11.19 -5.08 11.61
CA LEU A 178 11.27 -4.40 10.32
C LEU A 178 12.67 -4.46 9.72
N VAL A 179 13.70 -4.17 10.51
CA VAL A 179 15.10 -4.22 10.04
C VAL A 179 15.48 -5.63 9.59
N ASN A 180 15.02 -6.67 10.27
CA ASN A 180 15.20 -8.05 9.81
C ASN A 180 14.53 -8.27 8.44
N TYR A 181 13.27 -7.87 8.25
CA TYR A 181 12.59 -7.97 6.94
C TYR A 181 13.37 -7.25 5.82
N ILE A 182 13.88 -6.06 6.12
CA ILE A 182 14.69 -5.27 5.18
C ILE A 182 15.98 -6.03 4.82
N MET A 183 16.73 -6.53 5.80
CA MET A 183 17.97 -7.27 5.56
C MET A 183 17.74 -8.56 4.77
N HIS A 184 16.65 -9.28 5.02
CA HIS A 184 16.32 -10.48 4.25
C HIS A 184 15.90 -10.18 2.81
N THR A 185 15.26 -9.02 2.58
CA THR A 185 14.77 -8.64 1.25
C THR A 185 15.86 -8.01 0.38
N LEU A 186 16.72 -7.20 0.99
CA LEU A 186 17.74 -6.39 0.29
C LEU A 186 19.16 -6.96 0.41
N GLY A 187 19.39 -7.89 1.34
CA GLY A 187 20.71 -8.39 1.73
C GLY A 187 21.30 -7.65 2.94
N GLU A 188 22.43 -8.14 3.45
CA GLU A 188 23.10 -7.64 4.65
C GLU A 188 23.99 -6.39 4.44
N ASP A 189 23.64 -5.53 3.48
CA ASP A 189 24.39 -4.31 3.16
C ASP A 189 23.90 -3.10 3.99
N MET A 190 23.86 -3.27 5.31
CA MET A 190 23.62 -2.16 6.24
C MET A 190 24.92 -1.39 6.55
N PRO A 191 24.85 -0.05 6.73
CA PRO A 191 25.94 0.73 7.29
C PRO A 191 26.49 0.10 8.57
N LEU A 192 27.82 0.03 8.69
CA LEU A 192 28.51 -0.58 9.84
C LEU A 192 28.03 -0.01 11.18
N GLU A 193 27.81 1.29 11.23
CA GLU A 193 27.33 2.00 12.43
C GLU A 193 25.95 1.51 12.91
N TRP A 194 25.12 0.97 12.01
CA TRP A 194 23.78 0.50 12.32
C TRP A 194 23.79 -0.94 12.85
N LYS A 195 24.87 -1.70 12.58
CA LYS A 195 25.02 -3.07 13.10
C LYS A 195 25.22 -3.10 14.62
N ASP A 196 25.69 -2.00 15.20
CA ASP A 196 25.88 -1.83 16.64
C ASP A 196 24.63 -1.32 17.37
N THR A 197 23.51 -1.12 16.66
CA THR A 197 22.24 -0.70 17.28
C THR A 197 21.76 -1.75 18.28
N LEU A 198 21.44 -1.28 19.49
CA LEU A 198 20.85 -2.10 20.54
C LEU A 198 19.34 -1.93 20.55
N TRP A 199 18.63 -3.01 20.82
CA TRP A 199 17.18 -3.09 20.82
C TRP A 199 16.68 -3.45 22.20
N ASP A 200 15.66 -2.75 22.71
CA ASP A 200 15.02 -3.11 23.97
C ASP A 200 14.08 -4.32 23.81
N ARG A 201 13.38 -4.68 24.89
CA ARG A 201 12.48 -5.85 24.93
C ARG A 201 11.27 -5.72 23.98
N ASP A 202 10.89 -4.50 23.64
CA ASP A 202 9.76 -4.21 22.77
C ASP A 202 10.21 -4.02 21.30
N GLY A 203 11.51 -4.19 21.02
CA GLY A 203 12.09 -4.08 19.69
C GLY A 203 12.35 -2.65 19.23
N TRP A 204 12.43 -1.70 20.15
CA TRP A 204 12.78 -0.30 19.87
C TRP A 204 14.28 -0.04 20.02
N PRO A 205 14.87 0.85 19.21
CA PRO A 205 16.27 1.21 19.35
C PRO A 205 16.53 1.90 20.69
N THR A 206 17.58 1.49 21.40
CA THR A 206 17.93 2.01 22.73
C THR A 206 19.41 2.28 22.87
N LYS A 207 19.74 3.33 23.64
CA LYS A 207 21.13 3.64 24.04
C LYS A 207 21.49 3.01 25.39
N ASP A 208 20.52 2.45 26.11
CA ASP A 208 20.73 1.82 27.41
C ASP A 208 21.27 0.40 27.24
N ARG A 209 22.59 0.24 27.43
CA ARG A 209 23.29 -1.06 27.31
C ARG A 209 22.81 -2.12 28.31
N THR A 210 22.09 -1.74 29.36
CA THR A 210 21.58 -2.70 30.35
C THR A 210 20.25 -3.33 29.93
N LYS A 211 19.52 -2.65 29.05
CA LYS A 211 18.22 -3.09 28.51
C LYS A 211 18.29 -3.52 27.05
N GLY A 212 19.33 -3.07 26.36
CA GLY A 212 19.55 -3.30 24.95
C GLY A 212 20.26 -4.61 24.66
N GLN A 213 19.83 -5.29 23.60
CA GLN A 213 20.48 -6.46 23.03
C GLN A 213 20.79 -6.25 21.54
N PRO A 214 21.81 -6.92 20.97
CA PRO A 214 22.05 -6.89 19.53
C PRO A 214 20.83 -7.39 18.75
N LEU A 215 20.76 -7.06 17.46
CA LEU A 215 19.69 -7.55 16.59
C LEU A 215 19.69 -9.09 16.58
N GLU A 216 18.58 -9.70 16.98
CA GLU A 216 18.42 -11.14 16.93
C GLU A 216 18.27 -11.59 15.46
N HIS A 217 19.20 -12.43 15.00
CA HIS A 217 19.18 -13.01 13.66
C HIS A 217 18.31 -14.26 13.67
N GLY A 218 17.00 -14.07 13.80
CA GLY A 218 16.00 -15.12 13.81
C GLY A 218 15.00 -14.90 12.68
N TRP A 219 15.22 -15.52 11.53
CA TRP A 219 14.27 -15.49 10.43
C TRP A 219 13.71 -16.87 10.15
N ASN A 220 12.41 -17.00 10.37
CA ASN A 220 11.65 -18.21 10.09
C ASN A 220 10.73 -18.04 8.87
N GLY A 221 10.85 -16.93 8.15
CA GLY A 221 10.05 -16.62 6.96
C GLY A 221 10.63 -17.23 5.68
N PRO A 222 9.89 -17.22 4.56
CA PRO A 222 10.44 -17.57 3.26
C PRO A 222 11.49 -16.53 2.81
N GLU A 223 12.61 -16.97 2.25
CA GLU A 223 13.54 -16.07 1.54
C GLU A 223 12.84 -15.44 0.35
N ARG A 224 12.85 -14.10 0.26
CA ARG A 224 12.24 -13.34 -0.82
C ARG A 224 13.08 -12.10 -1.12
N SER A 225 13.92 -12.16 -2.15
CA SER A 225 14.67 -10.98 -2.57
C SER A 225 13.76 -9.90 -3.15
N LEU A 226 14.23 -8.64 -3.19
CA LEU A 226 13.53 -7.55 -3.88
C LEU A 226 13.19 -7.92 -5.34
N GLN A 227 14.10 -8.62 -6.02
CA GLN A 227 13.87 -9.06 -7.39
C GLN A 227 12.73 -10.08 -7.43
N ASP A 228 12.73 -11.07 -6.53
CA ASP A 228 11.69 -12.08 -6.50
C ASP A 228 10.31 -11.47 -6.24
N ILE A 229 10.19 -10.56 -5.27
CA ILE A 229 8.89 -9.95 -4.97
C ILE A 229 8.37 -9.08 -6.13
N VAL A 230 9.25 -8.42 -6.89
CA VAL A 230 8.86 -7.62 -8.06
C VAL A 230 8.45 -8.51 -9.22
N TYR A 231 9.26 -9.50 -9.59
CA TYR A 231 8.98 -10.38 -10.74
C TYR A 231 7.80 -11.33 -10.49
N ASN A 232 7.41 -11.52 -9.23
CA ASN A 232 6.27 -12.34 -8.84
C ASN A 232 4.97 -11.56 -8.57
N ILE A 233 4.91 -10.26 -8.89
CA ILE A 233 3.63 -9.53 -8.89
C ILE A 233 2.67 -10.21 -9.87
N TRP A 234 1.52 -10.68 -9.40
CA TRP A 234 0.44 -11.15 -10.27
C TRP A 234 -0.27 -9.98 -10.94
N ASP A 235 -0.70 -10.16 -12.17
CA ASP A 235 -1.33 -9.11 -12.99
C ASP A 235 -2.71 -9.49 -13.48
N GLU A 236 -3.45 -8.48 -13.94
CA GLU A 236 -4.82 -8.67 -14.39
C GLU A 236 -4.87 -9.50 -15.68
N PRO A 237 -5.64 -10.60 -15.74
CA PRO A 237 -5.82 -11.35 -16.98
C PRO A 237 -6.66 -10.55 -17.98
N LYS A 238 -6.22 -10.53 -19.25
CA LYS A 238 -6.84 -9.72 -20.32
C LYS A 238 -8.34 -9.95 -20.48
N ASP A 239 -8.77 -11.20 -20.47
CA ASP A 239 -10.16 -11.56 -20.74
C ASP A 239 -11.00 -11.76 -19.46
N ARG A 240 -10.41 -11.51 -18.27
CA ARG A 240 -11.00 -11.80 -16.93
C ARG A 240 -11.55 -13.23 -16.75
N ILE A 241 -11.25 -14.12 -17.71
CA ILE A 241 -11.57 -15.54 -17.73
C ILE A 241 -10.24 -16.27 -17.91
N ILE A 242 -9.98 -17.22 -17.03
CA ILE A 242 -8.81 -18.09 -17.09
C ILE A 242 -9.31 -19.51 -17.30
N HIS A 243 -8.72 -20.20 -18.28
CA HIS A 243 -8.99 -21.60 -18.57
C HIS A 243 -7.85 -22.45 -18.00
N THR A 244 -8.16 -23.36 -17.08
CA THR A 244 -7.15 -24.28 -16.50
C THR A 244 -7.03 -25.57 -17.30
N GLY A 245 -8.02 -25.87 -18.15
CA GLY A 245 -8.12 -27.15 -18.86
C GLY A 245 -8.66 -28.30 -17.99
N ARG A 246 -8.97 -28.06 -16.71
CA ARG A 246 -9.67 -29.00 -15.82
C ARG A 246 -11.09 -28.52 -15.57
N SER A 247 -12.08 -29.41 -15.67
CA SER A 247 -13.47 -29.07 -15.38
C SER A 247 -13.65 -28.83 -13.88
N ARG A 248 -14.02 -27.62 -13.47
CA ARG A 248 -14.36 -27.33 -12.07
C ARG A 248 -15.73 -27.95 -11.70
N PRO A 249 -15.86 -28.64 -10.56
CA PRO A 249 -17.16 -29.15 -10.11
C PRO A 249 -18.16 -28.02 -9.85
N GLU A 250 -19.42 -28.20 -10.26
CA GLU A 250 -20.51 -27.23 -10.00
C GLU A 250 -20.76 -26.96 -8.49
N GLN A 251 -20.23 -27.81 -7.59
CA GLN A 251 -20.47 -27.73 -6.15
C GLN A 251 -19.85 -26.51 -5.45
N TYR A 252 -18.95 -25.76 -6.10
CA TYR A 252 -18.39 -24.51 -5.57
C TYR A 252 -19.32 -23.29 -5.75
N LEU A 253 -20.49 -23.45 -6.39
CA LEU A 253 -21.49 -22.38 -6.61
C LEU A 253 -22.29 -21.97 -5.34
N GLY A 254 -21.92 -22.47 -4.16
CA GLY A 254 -22.82 -22.60 -3.00
C GLY A 254 -22.86 -21.51 -1.94
N ARG A 255 -22.04 -20.44 -1.98
CA ARG A 255 -22.18 -19.32 -1.02
C ARG A 255 -22.18 -17.96 -1.72
N ARG A 256 -23.38 -17.42 -1.89
CA ARG A 256 -23.64 -16.02 -2.24
C ARG A 256 -23.17 -15.11 -1.10
N ILE A 257 -21.91 -14.67 -1.16
CA ILE A 257 -21.49 -13.37 -0.62
C ILE A 257 -21.48 -12.45 -1.84
N GLU A 258 -22.63 -11.86 -2.17
CA GLU A 258 -22.87 -11.36 -3.53
C GLU A 258 -22.02 -10.15 -3.93
N ASP A 259 -21.54 -9.34 -2.99
CA ASP A 259 -20.94 -8.05 -3.35
C ASP A 259 -19.44 -8.14 -3.65
N GLU A 260 -18.67 -8.87 -2.84
CA GLU A 260 -17.19 -8.87 -2.92
C GLU A 260 -16.60 -9.66 -4.10
N HIS A 261 -17.39 -10.56 -4.71
CA HIS A 261 -16.98 -11.42 -5.82
C HIS A 261 -17.42 -10.89 -7.19
N GLN A 262 -18.11 -9.76 -7.24
CA GLN A 262 -18.55 -9.15 -8.50
C GLN A 262 -17.48 -8.18 -9.05
N PRO A 263 -17.41 -8.03 -10.38
CA PRO A 263 -16.65 -6.94 -10.99
C PRO A 263 -17.17 -5.60 -10.47
N LEU A 264 -16.25 -4.66 -10.23
CA LEU A 264 -16.60 -3.27 -10.00
C LEU A 264 -17.43 -2.72 -11.17
N ARG A 265 -18.19 -1.66 -10.91
CA ARG A 265 -18.98 -0.99 -11.95
C ARG A 265 -18.08 -0.65 -13.16
N PRO A 266 -18.58 -0.75 -14.40
CA PRO A 266 -17.77 -0.51 -15.59
C PRO A 266 -17.08 0.86 -15.63
N CYS A 267 -17.64 1.88 -14.97
CA CYS A 267 -17.01 3.19 -14.85
C CYS A 267 -15.69 3.17 -14.06
N PHE A 268 -15.45 2.17 -13.21
CA PHE A 268 -14.25 2.01 -12.40
C PHE A 268 -13.36 0.84 -12.84
N SER A 269 -13.75 0.07 -13.85
CA SER A 269 -13.00 -1.12 -14.29
C SER A 269 -11.59 -0.78 -14.80
N GLU A 270 -11.39 0.42 -15.33
CA GLU A 270 -10.10 0.93 -15.80
C GLU A 270 -9.21 1.48 -14.67
N MET A 271 -9.78 1.71 -13.49
CA MET A 271 -9.07 2.29 -12.35
C MET A 271 -8.60 1.22 -11.37
N VAL A 272 -9.46 0.25 -11.08
CA VAL A 272 -9.24 -0.71 -10.01
C VAL A 272 -9.48 -2.11 -10.53
N TRP A 273 -8.56 -2.99 -10.20
CA TRP A 273 -8.69 -4.41 -10.41
C TRP A 273 -9.06 -5.11 -9.10
N ASN A 274 -10.19 -5.82 -9.12
CA ASN A 274 -10.60 -6.76 -8.08
C ASN A 274 -10.23 -8.19 -8.52
N PRO A 275 -9.19 -8.83 -7.95
CA PRO A 275 -8.80 -10.19 -8.29
C PRO A 275 -9.90 -11.24 -8.03
N ARG A 276 -10.84 -10.95 -7.12
CA ARG A 276 -11.97 -11.86 -6.81
C ARG A 276 -13.02 -11.89 -7.92
N ALA A 277 -13.02 -10.90 -8.81
CA ALA A 277 -13.90 -10.83 -9.97
C ALA A 277 -13.33 -11.55 -11.21
N VAL A 278 -12.22 -12.28 -11.07
CA VAL A 278 -11.69 -13.16 -12.12
C VAL A 278 -12.49 -14.47 -12.13
N LYS A 279 -12.87 -14.92 -13.33
CA LYS A 279 -13.49 -16.23 -13.55
C LYS A 279 -12.44 -17.27 -13.88
N VAL A 280 -12.57 -18.45 -13.29
CA VAL A 280 -11.79 -19.63 -13.65
C VAL A 280 -12.75 -20.71 -14.14
N ASP A 281 -12.59 -21.15 -15.38
CA ASP A 281 -13.48 -22.11 -16.05
C ASP A 281 -14.98 -21.74 -15.90
N ASN A 282 -15.30 -20.46 -16.14
CA ASN A 282 -16.62 -19.82 -16.00
C ASN A 282 -17.19 -19.67 -14.58
N VAL A 283 -16.42 -19.98 -13.54
CA VAL A 283 -16.83 -19.81 -12.14
C VAL A 283 -16.06 -18.65 -11.52
N TYR A 284 -16.74 -17.70 -10.88
CA TYR A 284 -16.06 -16.64 -10.11
C TYR A 284 -15.34 -17.24 -8.90
N LEU A 285 -14.18 -16.69 -8.57
CA LEU A 285 -13.45 -17.09 -7.37
C LEU A 285 -14.23 -16.71 -6.11
N SER A 286 -14.89 -17.68 -5.49
CA SER A 286 -15.35 -17.58 -4.11
C SER A 286 -14.20 -17.92 -3.17
N GLY A 287 -13.95 -17.11 -2.16
CA GLY A 287 -12.88 -17.38 -1.19
C GLY A 287 -13.13 -18.68 -0.40
N TYR A 288 -12.03 -19.24 0.12
CA TYR A 288 -11.82 -20.53 0.80
C TYR A 288 -11.72 -21.77 -0.11
N GLY A 289 -10.50 -22.33 -0.20
CA GLY A 289 -10.21 -23.66 -0.77
C GLY A 289 -8.73 -23.86 -1.12
N ASP A 290 -8.27 -25.12 -1.10
CA ASP A 290 -6.90 -25.57 -1.44
C ASP A 290 -6.49 -25.31 -2.91
N ASP A 291 -7.32 -24.60 -3.69
CA ASP A 291 -7.22 -24.39 -5.14
C ASP A 291 -6.25 -23.27 -5.55
N TRP A 292 -5.55 -22.69 -4.57
CA TRP A 292 -4.57 -21.61 -4.78
C TRP A 292 -3.35 -22.02 -5.59
N GLY A 293 -2.86 -23.23 -5.35
CA GLY A 293 -1.73 -23.77 -6.10
C GLY A 293 -2.02 -23.74 -7.59
N GLU A 294 -3.23 -24.14 -8.00
CA GLU A 294 -3.66 -24.14 -9.39
C GLU A 294 -3.85 -22.73 -9.94
N LEU A 295 -4.42 -21.80 -9.16
CA LEU A 295 -4.61 -20.41 -9.59
C LEU A 295 -3.27 -19.69 -9.85
N ARG A 296 -2.26 -19.96 -9.02
CA ARG A 296 -0.92 -19.35 -9.15
C ARG A 296 -0.25 -19.70 -10.47
N GLU A 297 -0.48 -20.90 -10.99
CA GLU A 297 0.12 -21.37 -12.25
C GLU A 297 -0.46 -20.66 -13.49
N VAL A 298 -1.70 -20.17 -13.40
CA VAL A 298 -2.45 -19.67 -14.55
C VAL A 298 -2.64 -18.15 -14.57
N LEU A 299 -2.51 -17.48 -13.42
CA LEU A 299 -2.52 -16.02 -13.39
C LEU A 299 -1.28 -15.43 -14.05
N PRO A 300 -1.42 -14.44 -14.94
CA PRO A 300 -0.25 -13.80 -15.53
C PRO A 300 0.54 -13.09 -14.43
N LYS A 301 1.86 -13.07 -14.59
CA LYS A 301 2.75 -12.20 -13.85
C LYS A 301 2.89 -10.86 -14.57
N ILE A 302 3.35 -9.85 -13.84
CA ILE A 302 3.81 -8.57 -14.38
C ILE A 302 4.67 -8.78 -15.63
N PRO A 303 4.49 -7.99 -16.71
CA PRO A 303 5.33 -8.10 -17.89
C PRO A 303 6.82 -7.94 -17.54
N LYS A 304 7.68 -8.85 -18.06
CA LYS A 304 9.12 -8.87 -17.73
C LYS A 304 9.82 -7.52 -17.91
N HIS A 305 9.44 -6.76 -18.95
CA HIS A 305 9.97 -5.43 -19.21
C HIS A 305 9.55 -4.42 -18.13
N GLU A 306 8.28 -4.43 -17.71
CA GLU A 306 7.82 -3.58 -16.62
C GLU A 306 8.48 -3.97 -15.30
N ALA A 307 8.58 -5.27 -14.99
CA ALA A 307 9.24 -5.78 -13.79
C ALA A 307 10.70 -5.33 -13.70
N ALA A 308 11.44 -5.38 -14.81
CA ALA A 308 12.82 -4.92 -14.86
C ALA A 308 12.95 -3.44 -14.51
N LEU A 309 12.07 -2.58 -15.05
CA LEU A 309 12.06 -1.15 -14.75
C LEU A 309 11.59 -0.87 -13.32
N LEU A 310 10.60 -1.59 -12.82
CA LEU A 310 10.14 -1.44 -11.44
C LEU A 310 11.23 -1.83 -10.45
N TYR A 311 11.91 -2.96 -10.70
CA TYR A 311 13.05 -3.41 -9.90
C TYR A 311 14.20 -2.40 -9.95
N ASP A 312 14.52 -1.87 -11.13
CA ASP A 312 15.54 -0.85 -11.31
C ASP A 312 15.22 0.46 -10.55
N LEU A 313 13.95 0.87 -10.49
CA LEU A 313 13.51 2.01 -9.68
C LEU A 313 13.63 1.73 -8.19
N LEU A 314 13.02 0.61 -7.73
CA LEU A 314 12.95 0.27 -6.32
C LEU A 314 14.34 -0.05 -5.73
N SER A 315 15.25 -0.65 -6.49
CA SER A 315 16.63 -0.91 -6.04
C SER A 315 17.45 0.37 -5.83
N LYS A 316 17.11 1.48 -6.50
CA LYS A 316 17.70 2.80 -6.22
C LYS A 316 17.10 3.45 -4.97
N ILE A 317 15.81 3.21 -4.69
CA ILE A 317 15.10 3.77 -3.54
C ILE A 317 15.46 3.01 -2.25
N PHE A 318 15.40 1.68 -2.30
CA PHE A 318 15.64 0.79 -1.17
C PHE A 318 17.13 0.55 -0.96
N VAL A 319 17.82 1.63 -0.60
CA VAL A 319 19.20 1.61 -0.15
C VAL A 319 19.21 1.99 1.32
N CYS A 320 19.86 1.19 2.17
CA CYS A 320 19.91 1.43 3.61
C CYS A 320 20.49 2.81 3.91
N ASP A 321 21.67 3.12 3.37
CA ASP A 321 22.29 4.45 3.49
C ASP A 321 21.42 5.55 2.85
N PRO A 322 20.81 6.45 3.64
CA PRO A 322 19.88 7.46 3.13
C PRO A 322 20.58 8.48 2.22
N SER A 323 21.90 8.68 2.34
CA SER A 323 22.66 9.62 1.51
C SER A 323 22.83 9.15 0.06
N LYS A 324 22.62 7.85 -0.20
CA LYS A 324 22.74 7.23 -1.53
C LYS A 324 21.40 7.14 -2.26
N ARG A 325 20.27 7.47 -1.61
CA ARG A 325 18.95 7.44 -2.24
C ARG A 325 18.81 8.62 -3.22
N PRO A 326 18.10 8.44 -4.35
CA PRO A 326 17.85 9.52 -5.28
C PRO A 326 16.94 10.60 -4.66
N ARG A 327 17.01 11.82 -5.18
CA ARG A 327 16.00 12.84 -4.89
C ARG A 327 14.71 12.54 -5.68
N ALA A 328 13.56 12.94 -5.14
CA ALA A 328 12.27 12.79 -5.84
C ALA A 328 12.29 13.42 -7.24
N GLU A 329 12.95 14.58 -7.39
CA GLU A 329 13.12 15.26 -8.68
C GLU A 329 13.86 14.39 -9.72
N GLU A 330 14.91 13.68 -9.31
CA GLU A 330 15.70 12.80 -10.19
C GLU A 330 14.86 11.59 -10.65
N MET A 331 14.03 11.08 -9.75
CA MET A 331 13.14 9.94 -10.02
C MET A 331 12.08 10.25 -11.08
N LEU A 332 11.65 11.50 -11.24
CA LEU A 332 10.60 11.87 -12.20
C LEU A 332 10.93 11.51 -13.65
N SER A 333 12.21 11.34 -13.98
CA SER A 333 12.67 10.93 -15.31
C SER A 333 12.72 9.42 -15.53
N HIS A 334 12.42 8.63 -14.49
CA HIS A 334 12.61 7.19 -14.52
C HIS A 334 11.65 6.51 -15.53
N PRO A 335 12.14 5.64 -16.44
CA PRO A 335 11.32 5.07 -17.52
C PRO A 335 10.07 4.29 -17.05
N TRP A 336 10.09 3.74 -15.84
CA TRP A 336 8.94 3.05 -15.26
C TRP A 336 7.69 3.95 -15.19
N PHE A 337 7.84 5.26 -14.91
CA PHE A 337 6.71 6.19 -14.88
C PHE A 337 6.11 6.47 -16.27
N HIS A 338 6.89 6.25 -17.33
CA HIS A 338 6.58 6.68 -18.70
C HIS A 338 6.22 5.52 -19.64
N LEU A 339 6.08 4.30 -19.13
CA LEU A 339 5.77 3.10 -19.92
C LEU A 339 4.53 3.23 -20.81
N ASP A 340 3.55 4.03 -20.41
CA ASP A 340 2.30 4.24 -21.13
C ASP A 340 2.31 5.49 -22.03
N GLY A 341 3.48 6.09 -22.27
CA GLY A 341 3.61 7.38 -22.96
C GLY A 341 3.12 8.57 -22.12
N LEU A 342 3.24 8.45 -20.80
CA LEU A 342 2.96 9.51 -19.82
C LEU A 342 4.02 10.60 -19.82
#